data_AF-A0A3Q3FFU1-F1
#
_entry.id   AF-A0A3Q3FFU1-F1
#
_cell.length_a   1.000
_cell.length_b   1.000
_cell.length_c   1.000
_cell.angle_alpha   90.00
_cell.angle_beta   90.00
_cell.angle_gamma   90.00
#
_symmetry.space_group_name_H-M   'P 1'
#
loop_
_entity.id
_entity.type
_entity.pdbx_description
1 polymer ?
#
loop_
_entity_poly.entity_id
_entity_poly.type
_entity_poly.pdbx_seq_one_letter_code
_entity_poly.pdbx_strand_id
1 'polypeptide(L)'
;MLFRHGDRSPVKAYPTDPYQESAWPQGFGQLSQEGMRQHFNLGQFFRNRYKGFLNESYERHEISVRSTDYDRTLMSAEANLAGLYPPTGQQVFKTDLQWQPIPVHTVPQSEEKLLSFPRHDCPRYELLMTETEQAEEFLNVTTSYQDFIEFVRDKTGLNKTDVESVWSVHDTLFCESRHNKSAPDWVTPEVMQKLRFLKDFGFKVFFGVHNPQEKSRLQGGILLGEIVQNISKMAVPDPKNKLKLMMLSAHDTTVAALQWSLNVYNGKQPPYASCHIFELYKDENGSASVLMFYRNDSSVEPYPVQLPGCSLHCPLEDFVRITKPSISEDRDKECQLPSERRDTEVIISLALSGCLLLLLIALLLALFVGRKSQ
;
A
#
# COMPACT_ATOMS: atom_id res chain seq x y z
N MET A 1 -7.27 3.33 -12.42
CA MET A 1 -5.80 3.15 -12.50
C MET A 1 -5.20 3.50 -11.16
N LEU A 2 -4.32 2.66 -10.62
CA LEU A 2 -3.52 2.93 -9.44
C LEU A 2 -2.05 2.90 -9.82
N PHE A 3 -1.31 3.97 -9.58
CA PHE A 3 0.12 4.02 -9.88
C PHE A 3 0.96 4.49 -8.70
N ARG A 4 2.19 3.96 -8.65
CA ARG A 4 3.25 4.50 -7.80
C ARG A 4 3.74 5.82 -8.41
N HIS A 5 4.13 6.78 -7.56
CA HIS A 5 4.90 7.94 -7.98
C HIS A 5 6.18 7.59 -8.78
N GLY A 6 6.75 8.59 -9.44
CA GLY A 6 7.98 8.46 -10.21
C GLY A 6 9.24 8.37 -9.35
N ASP A 7 10.37 8.29 -10.04
CA ASP A 7 11.71 8.38 -9.44
C ASP A 7 11.86 9.61 -8.52
N ARG A 8 12.54 9.42 -7.39
CA ARG A 8 12.64 10.41 -6.31
C ARG A 8 14.00 10.35 -5.61
N SER A 9 14.31 11.38 -4.84
CA SER A 9 15.34 11.32 -3.80
C SER A 9 14.95 10.31 -2.70
N PRO A 10 15.93 9.78 -1.93
CA PRO A 10 15.64 8.87 -0.84
C PRO A 10 14.82 9.57 0.23
N VAL A 11 13.99 8.82 0.96
CA VAL A 11 13.16 9.42 2.03
C VAL A 11 13.94 9.73 3.31
N LYS A 12 15.16 9.18 3.43
CA LYS A 12 16.12 9.43 4.50
C LYS A 12 17.50 8.93 4.08
N ALA A 13 18.53 9.37 4.78
CA ALA A 13 19.87 8.79 4.75
C ALA A 13 20.16 8.03 6.05
N TYR A 14 21.09 7.09 6.00
CA TYR A 14 21.65 6.47 7.21
C TYR A 14 22.82 7.32 7.76
N PRO A 15 23.17 7.21 9.06
CA PRO A 15 24.13 8.11 9.70
C PRO A 15 25.50 8.23 9.02
N THR A 16 26.03 7.14 8.45
CA THR A 16 27.34 7.14 7.77
C THR A 16 27.26 7.41 6.26
N ASP A 17 26.07 7.67 5.72
CA ASP A 17 25.90 7.98 4.31
C ASP A 17 26.58 9.32 3.95
N PRO A 18 27.46 9.37 2.94
CA PRO A 18 28.05 10.63 2.48
C PRO A 18 27.02 11.60 1.86
N TYR A 19 25.85 11.12 1.40
CA TYR A 19 24.85 11.93 0.71
C TYR A 19 23.64 12.29 1.57
N GLN A 20 23.91 13.09 2.60
CA GLN A 20 22.87 13.72 3.42
C GLN A 20 21.94 14.62 2.60
N GLU A 21 20.89 15.16 3.23
CA GLU A 21 19.79 15.86 2.54
C GLU A 21 20.25 16.97 1.59
N SER A 22 21.29 17.73 1.97
CA SER A 22 21.87 18.80 1.15
C SER A 22 22.48 18.33 -0.18
N ALA A 23 22.77 17.04 -0.33
CA ALA A 23 23.25 16.45 -1.57
C ALA A 23 22.12 16.22 -2.60
N TRP A 24 20.87 16.51 -2.23
CA TRP A 24 19.68 16.35 -3.05
C TRP A 24 19.07 17.72 -3.35
N PRO A 25 18.87 18.09 -4.64
CA PRO A 25 18.47 19.45 -5.01
C PRO A 25 17.19 19.99 -4.36
N GLN A 26 16.26 19.10 -3.99
CA GLN A 26 15.01 19.43 -3.31
C GLN A 26 14.93 18.82 -1.89
N GLY A 27 16.01 18.23 -1.39
CA GLY A 27 16.00 17.45 -0.15
C GLY A 27 15.40 16.05 -0.30
N PHE A 28 15.03 15.42 0.81
CA PHE A 28 14.61 14.02 0.84
C PHE A 28 13.14 13.80 0.44
N GLY A 29 12.86 12.64 -0.16
CA GLY A 29 11.52 12.19 -0.51
C GLY A 29 10.83 12.94 -1.65
N GLN A 30 11.57 13.76 -2.39
CA GLN A 30 11.07 14.66 -3.44
C GLN A 30 11.18 14.04 -4.83
N LEU A 31 10.20 14.32 -5.68
CA LEU A 31 10.16 13.80 -7.05
C LEU A 31 11.31 14.39 -7.87
N SER A 32 12.06 13.54 -8.56
CA SER A 32 13.14 13.97 -9.43
C SER A 32 12.62 14.42 -10.80
N GLN A 33 13.48 15.07 -11.58
CA GLN A 33 13.21 15.34 -12.99
C GLN A 33 12.95 14.07 -13.80
N GLU A 34 13.63 12.97 -13.44
CA GLU A 34 13.37 11.67 -14.05
C GLU A 34 11.98 11.13 -13.66
N GLY A 35 11.56 11.31 -12.42
CA GLY A 35 10.21 10.94 -11.98
C GLY A 35 9.11 11.70 -12.72
N MET A 36 9.31 12.99 -12.98
CA MET A 36 8.40 13.79 -13.81
C MET A 36 8.33 13.23 -15.23
N ARG A 37 9.47 12.93 -15.87
CA ARG A 37 9.51 12.34 -17.22
C ARG A 37 8.83 10.98 -17.28
N GLN A 38 9.04 10.12 -16.29
CA GLN A 38 8.38 8.83 -16.20
C GLN A 38 6.85 8.95 -16.17
N HIS A 39 6.33 9.89 -15.37
CA HIS A 39 4.88 10.11 -15.31
C HIS A 39 4.33 10.78 -16.55
N PHE A 40 5.04 11.75 -17.14
CA PHE A 40 4.66 12.33 -18.42
C PHE A 40 4.54 11.26 -19.52
N ASN A 41 5.54 10.37 -19.63
CA ASN A 41 5.52 9.26 -20.58
C ASN A 41 4.40 8.25 -20.28
N LEU A 42 4.11 7.99 -19.00
CA LEU A 42 2.97 7.16 -18.61
C LEU A 42 1.62 7.81 -19.01
N GLY A 43 1.51 9.13 -18.89
CA GLY A 43 0.36 9.90 -19.37
C GLY A 43 0.18 9.79 -20.89
N GLN A 44 1.26 9.94 -21.65
CA GLN A 44 1.25 9.74 -23.11
C GLN A 44 0.87 8.31 -23.49
N PHE A 45 1.34 7.32 -22.74
CA PHE A 45 0.92 5.93 -22.92
C PHE A 45 -0.60 5.78 -22.75
N PHE A 46 -1.18 6.35 -21.69
CA PHE A 46 -2.65 6.32 -21.49
C PHE A 46 -3.39 7.08 -22.58
N ARG A 47 -2.85 8.21 -23.05
CA ARG A 47 -3.44 8.96 -24.16
C ARG A 47 -3.58 8.10 -25.42
N ASN A 48 -2.55 7.31 -25.71
CA ASN A 48 -2.57 6.39 -26.85
C ASN A 48 -3.47 5.18 -26.59
N ARG A 49 -3.36 4.54 -25.42
CA ARG A 49 -4.13 3.34 -25.07
C ARG A 49 -5.64 3.58 -25.07
N TYR A 50 -6.08 4.74 -24.57
CA TYR A 50 -7.50 5.09 -24.45
C TYR A 50 -7.98 6.07 -25.53
N LYS A 51 -7.26 6.13 -26.66
CA LYS A 51 -7.70 6.87 -27.83
C LYS A 51 -9.05 6.35 -28.31
N GLY A 52 -10.02 7.26 -28.46
CA GLY A 52 -11.39 6.92 -28.83
C GLY A 52 -12.29 6.54 -27.65
N PHE A 53 -11.74 6.23 -26.48
CA PHE A 53 -12.50 6.08 -25.24
C PHE A 53 -12.61 7.42 -24.49
N LEU A 54 -11.47 8.08 -24.26
CA LEU A 54 -11.40 9.42 -23.67
C LEU A 54 -11.49 10.50 -24.75
N ASN A 55 -12.11 11.64 -24.45
CA ASN A 55 -12.13 12.77 -25.37
C ASN A 55 -10.69 13.30 -25.63
N GLU A 56 -10.48 13.94 -26.78
CA GLU A 56 -9.21 14.58 -27.13
C GLU A 56 -8.86 15.76 -26.25
N SER A 57 -9.88 16.55 -25.90
CA SER A 57 -9.78 17.63 -24.94
C SER A 57 -10.14 17.14 -23.54
N TYR A 58 -9.58 17.77 -22.51
CA TYR A 58 -9.94 17.46 -21.13
C TYR A 58 -11.41 17.78 -20.87
N GLU A 59 -12.18 16.81 -20.38
CA GLU A 59 -13.54 17.01 -19.92
C GLU A 59 -13.66 16.68 -18.42
N ARG A 60 -14.04 17.69 -17.61
CA ARG A 60 -14.11 17.56 -16.15
C ARG A 60 -15.02 16.44 -15.62
N HIS A 61 -15.97 15.98 -16.43
CA HIS A 61 -16.90 14.92 -16.02
C HIS A 61 -16.42 13.52 -16.45
N GLU A 62 -15.41 13.42 -17.33
CA GLU A 62 -14.88 12.13 -17.80
C GLU A 62 -13.77 11.58 -16.91
N ILE A 63 -13.13 12.41 -16.08
CA ILE A 63 -11.98 12.01 -15.28
C ILE A 63 -12.07 12.52 -13.84
N SER A 64 -11.66 11.66 -12.90
CA SER A 64 -11.40 12.00 -11.51
C SER A 64 -9.99 11.57 -11.14
N VAL A 65 -9.27 12.44 -10.43
CA VAL A 65 -7.89 12.20 -10.02
C VAL A 65 -7.77 12.41 -8.52
N ARG A 66 -7.26 11.40 -7.82
CA ARG A 66 -6.97 11.44 -6.38
C ARG A 66 -5.51 11.06 -6.14
N SER A 67 -4.87 11.77 -5.22
CA SER A 67 -3.50 11.49 -4.78
C SER A 67 -3.44 11.42 -3.27
N THR A 68 -2.46 10.70 -2.72
CA THR A 68 -2.01 10.95 -1.34
C THR A 68 -1.39 12.34 -1.22
N ASP A 69 -1.39 12.90 -0.01
CA ASP A 69 -0.87 14.24 0.31
C ASP A 69 0.65 14.20 0.54
N TYR A 70 1.38 13.81 -0.51
CA TYR A 70 2.84 13.93 -0.60
C TYR A 70 3.19 14.63 -1.90
N ASP A 71 4.15 15.56 -1.88
CA ASP A 71 4.61 16.29 -3.06
C ASP A 71 4.90 15.34 -4.24
N ARG A 72 5.62 14.25 -3.97
CA ARG A 72 5.99 13.26 -5.00
C ARG A 72 4.80 12.59 -5.68
N THR A 73 3.67 12.36 -4.99
CA THR A 73 2.48 11.73 -5.58
C THR A 73 1.60 12.75 -6.28
N LEU A 74 1.47 13.97 -5.72
CA LEU A 74 0.76 15.08 -6.35
C LEU A 74 1.43 15.47 -7.67
N MET A 75 2.74 15.76 -7.64
CA MET A 75 3.53 16.13 -8.82
C MET A 75 3.57 15.01 -9.87
N SER A 76 3.55 13.74 -9.44
CA SER A 76 3.45 12.59 -10.36
C SER A 76 2.11 12.56 -11.08
N ALA A 77 1.01 12.87 -10.39
CA ALA A 77 -0.31 12.96 -11.00
C ALA A 77 -0.36 14.11 -12.01
N GLU A 78 0.16 15.28 -11.66
CA GLU A 78 0.23 16.46 -12.52
C GLU A 78 1.08 16.22 -13.78
N ALA A 79 2.28 15.63 -13.63
CA ALA A 79 3.13 15.27 -14.75
C ALA A 79 2.45 14.25 -15.68
N ASN A 80 1.74 13.27 -15.11
CA ASN A 80 0.96 12.32 -15.89
C ASN A 80 -0.16 13.00 -16.68
N LEU A 81 -0.92 13.88 -16.02
CA LEU A 81 -1.98 14.66 -16.66
C LEU A 81 -1.46 15.56 -17.78
N ALA A 82 -0.26 16.13 -17.63
CA ALA A 82 0.39 16.90 -18.70
C ALA A 82 0.70 16.05 -19.95
N GLY A 83 1.06 14.78 -19.77
CA GLY A 83 1.24 13.83 -20.87
C GLY A 83 -0.08 13.30 -21.44
N LEU A 84 -1.12 13.19 -20.61
CA LEU A 84 -2.44 12.68 -21.00
C LEU A 84 -3.29 13.71 -21.76
N TYR A 85 -3.28 14.98 -21.33
CA TYR A 85 -4.13 16.04 -21.88
C TYR A 85 -3.34 17.31 -22.25
N PRO A 86 -2.41 17.25 -23.22
CA PRO A 86 -1.85 18.46 -23.81
C PRO A 86 -2.99 19.33 -24.38
N PRO A 87 -3.06 20.64 -24.07
CA PRO A 87 -4.17 21.48 -24.48
C PRO A 87 -4.21 21.66 -25.99
N THR A 88 -5.41 21.62 -26.55
CA THR A 88 -5.65 21.87 -27.98
C THR A 88 -6.82 22.82 -28.16
N GLY A 89 -6.88 23.52 -29.29
CA GLY A 89 -7.98 24.43 -29.64
C GLY A 89 -8.26 25.47 -28.54
N GLN A 90 -9.50 25.52 -28.06
CA GLN A 90 -9.96 26.49 -27.06
C GLN A 90 -9.38 26.26 -25.65
N GLN A 91 -8.79 25.09 -25.37
CA GLN A 91 -8.15 24.81 -24.07
C GLN A 91 -6.73 25.36 -23.97
N VAL A 92 -6.16 25.88 -25.07
CA VAL A 92 -4.87 26.56 -25.06
C VAL A 92 -5.03 27.96 -24.46
N PHE A 93 -4.74 28.10 -23.16
CA PHE A 93 -4.78 29.41 -22.50
C PHE A 93 -3.49 30.22 -22.68
N LYS A 94 -2.38 29.55 -23.03
CA LYS A 94 -1.06 30.15 -23.28
C LYS A 94 -0.34 29.38 -24.39
N THR A 95 -0.02 30.04 -25.50
CA THR A 95 0.43 29.38 -26.75
C THR A 95 1.81 28.72 -26.66
N ASP A 96 2.70 29.28 -25.86
CA ASP A 96 4.07 28.80 -25.59
C ASP A 96 4.12 27.77 -24.43
N LEU A 97 2.96 27.37 -23.90
CA LEU A 97 2.86 26.42 -22.79
C LEU A 97 1.88 25.29 -23.15
N GLN A 98 2.42 24.12 -23.51
CA GLN A 98 1.64 22.90 -23.81
C GLN A 98 1.20 22.20 -22.51
N TRP A 99 0.53 22.92 -21.64
CA TRP A 99 0.01 22.44 -20.36
C TRP A 99 -1.31 23.14 -20.05
N GLN A 100 -2.20 22.43 -19.34
CA GLN A 100 -3.42 23.01 -18.78
C GLN A 100 -3.63 22.51 -17.35
N PRO A 101 -4.22 23.33 -16.46
CA PRO A 101 -4.52 22.91 -15.10
C PRO A 101 -5.64 21.87 -15.09
N ILE A 102 -5.37 20.72 -14.48
CA ILE A 102 -6.36 19.66 -14.22
C ILE A 102 -6.33 19.37 -12.72
N PRO A 103 -7.49 19.36 -12.03
CA PRO A 103 -7.53 19.20 -10.58
C PRO A 103 -7.06 17.81 -10.14
N VAL A 104 -6.16 17.79 -9.15
CA VAL A 104 -5.76 16.59 -8.41
C VAL A 104 -6.29 16.73 -6.98
N HIS A 105 -7.19 15.85 -6.59
CA HIS A 105 -7.80 15.88 -5.26
C HIS A 105 -6.96 15.11 -4.25
N THR A 106 -6.92 15.59 -3.01
CA THR A 106 -6.25 14.90 -1.91
C THR A 106 -7.00 15.12 -0.60
N VAL A 107 -6.58 14.42 0.44
CA VAL A 107 -7.00 14.61 1.83
C VAL A 107 -5.74 14.71 2.69
N PRO A 108 -5.74 15.45 3.81
CA PRO A 108 -4.59 15.52 4.70
C PRO A 108 -4.07 14.13 5.08
N GLN A 109 -2.76 13.97 5.27
CA GLN A 109 -2.16 12.67 5.61
C GLN A 109 -2.80 12.00 6.83
N SER A 110 -3.20 12.78 7.85
CA SER A 110 -3.89 12.27 9.05
C SER A 110 -5.29 11.70 8.77
N GLU A 111 -5.89 12.06 7.65
CA GLU A 111 -7.23 11.63 7.21
C GLU A 111 -7.17 10.64 6.04
N GLU A 112 -5.99 10.33 5.49
CA GLU A 112 -5.86 9.39 4.38
C GLU A 112 -6.21 7.98 4.84
N LYS A 113 -7.26 7.39 4.25
CA LYS A 113 -7.78 6.05 4.59
C LYS A 113 -7.76 5.00 3.48
N LEU A 114 -7.37 5.39 2.28
CA LEU A 114 -7.62 4.63 1.06
C LEU A 114 -6.36 4.38 0.22
N LEU A 115 -5.37 5.27 0.23
CA LEU A 115 -4.19 5.19 -0.65
C LEU A 115 -2.84 5.11 0.07
N SER A 116 -2.80 5.12 1.41
CA SER A 116 -1.56 4.99 2.18
C SER A 116 -1.60 3.74 3.06
N PHE A 117 -0.66 2.83 2.82
CA PHE A 117 -0.53 1.54 3.50
C PHE A 117 0.94 1.28 3.90
N PRO A 118 1.20 0.45 4.92
CA PRO A 118 0.22 -0.12 5.85
C PRO A 118 -0.40 0.95 6.77
N ARG A 119 -1.59 0.65 7.30
CA ARG A 119 -2.30 1.45 8.28
C ARG A 119 -2.11 0.86 9.67
N HIS A 120 -1.56 1.66 10.58
CA HIS A 120 -1.27 1.26 11.96
C HIS A 120 -2.38 1.65 12.96
N ASP A 121 -3.46 2.29 12.50
CA ASP A 121 -4.62 2.64 13.33
C ASP A 121 -5.58 1.45 13.53
N CYS A 122 -5.06 0.23 13.59
CA CYS A 122 -5.82 -1.01 13.66
C CYS A 122 -5.17 -2.00 14.63
N PRO A 123 -5.63 -2.10 15.90
CA PRO A 123 -5.03 -2.98 16.90
C PRO A 123 -4.94 -4.46 16.46
N ARG A 124 -5.94 -4.97 15.74
CA ARG A 124 -5.88 -6.33 15.19
C ARG A 124 -4.77 -6.50 14.15
N TYR A 125 -4.52 -5.50 13.31
CA TYR A 125 -3.41 -5.55 12.36
C TYR A 125 -2.06 -5.54 13.07
N GLU A 126 -1.89 -4.71 14.11
CA GLU A 126 -0.66 -4.71 14.91
C GLU A 126 -0.42 -6.08 15.57
N LEU A 127 -1.47 -6.73 16.07
CA LEU A 127 -1.37 -8.11 16.57
C LEU A 127 -0.96 -9.10 15.47
N LEU A 128 -1.53 -9.00 14.27
CA LEU A 128 -1.12 -9.83 13.13
C LEU A 128 0.35 -9.61 12.75
N MET A 129 0.90 -8.41 12.95
CA MET A 129 2.32 -8.14 12.76
C MET A 129 3.16 -8.83 13.84
N THR A 130 2.77 -8.77 15.12
CA THR A 130 3.45 -9.56 16.17
C THR A 130 3.37 -11.07 15.91
N GLU A 131 2.24 -11.58 15.45
CA GLU A 131 2.08 -12.99 15.06
C GLU A 131 2.95 -13.34 13.83
N THR A 132 3.17 -12.39 12.93
CA THR A 132 4.06 -12.55 11.76
C THR A 132 5.51 -12.76 12.17
N GLU A 133 5.98 -12.05 13.20
CA GLU A 133 7.34 -12.20 13.73
C GLU A 133 7.61 -13.60 14.29
N GLN A 134 6.54 -14.33 14.67
CA GLN A 134 6.61 -15.71 15.17
C GLN A 134 6.47 -16.77 14.07
N ALA A 135 6.12 -16.36 12.84
CA ALA A 135 5.95 -17.28 11.72
C ALA A 135 7.29 -17.88 11.27
N GLU A 136 7.27 -19.15 10.89
CA GLU A 136 8.48 -19.88 10.47
C GLU A 136 9.23 -19.17 9.33
N GLU A 137 8.53 -18.65 8.31
CA GLU A 137 9.15 -17.92 7.20
C GLU A 137 9.91 -16.66 7.69
N PHE A 138 9.33 -15.92 8.65
CA PHE A 138 9.97 -14.73 9.23
C PHE A 138 11.19 -15.08 10.05
N LEU A 139 11.08 -16.08 10.93
CA LEU A 139 12.18 -16.54 11.78
C LEU A 139 13.33 -17.10 10.94
N ASN A 140 13.01 -17.86 9.87
CA ASN A 140 14.01 -18.40 8.96
C ASN A 140 14.77 -17.29 8.22
N VAL A 141 14.09 -16.27 7.69
CA VAL A 141 14.77 -15.14 7.03
C VAL A 141 15.58 -14.34 8.03
N THR A 142 15.02 -14.04 9.22
CA THR A 142 15.72 -13.29 10.27
C THR A 142 17.01 -13.99 10.69
N THR A 143 16.95 -15.30 10.93
CA THR A 143 18.12 -16.11 11.31
C THR A 143 19.13 -16.20 10.16
N SER A 144 18.66 -16.46 8.93
CA SER A 144 19.54 -16.65 7.76
C SER A 144 20.29 -15.38 7.36
N TYR A 145 19.73 -14.21 7.65
CA TYR A 145 20.31 -12.90 7.30
C TYR A 145 20.85 -12.14 8.52
N GLN A 146 20.89 -12.75 9.70
CA GLN A 146 21.31 -12.08 10.94
C GLN A 146 22.68 -11.42 10.79
N ASP A 147 23.72 -12.19 10.43
CA ASP A 147 25.08 -11.68 10.24
C ASP A 147 25.15 -10.55 9.20
N PHE A 148 24.34 -10.64 8.15
CA PHE A 148 24.27 -9.61 7.12
C PHE A 148 23.61 -8.33 7.63
N ILE A 149 22.55 -8.45 8.42
CA ILE A 149 21.86 -7.30 9.04
C ILE A 149 22.80 -6.62 10.05
N GLU A 150 23.55 -7.39 10.84
CA GLU A 150 24.56 -6.87 11.75
C GLU A 150 25.67 -6.14 10.99
N PHE A 151 26.18 -6.73 9.90
CA PHE A 151 27.13 -6.06 9.00
C PHE A 151 26.58 -4.74 8.45
N VAL A 152 25.33 -4.71 7.99
CA VAL A 152 24.69 -3.48 7.48
C VAL A 152 24.56 -2.44 8.60
N ARG A 153 24.14 -2.85 9.81
CA ARG A 153 24.04 -1.95 10.97
C ARG A 153 25.38 -1.29 11.27
N ASP A 154 26.46 -2.08 11.32
CA ASP A 154 27.80 -1.60 11.64
C ASP A 154 28.34 -0.66 10.55
N LYS A 155 28.03 -0.92 9.27
CA LYS A 155 28.42 -0.04 8.16
C LYS A 155 27.62 1.25 8.08
N THR A 156 26.35 1.23 8.49
CA THR A 156 25.42 2.35 8.36
C THR A 156 25.37 3.26 9.59
N GLY A 157 25.80 2.76 10.75
CA GLY A 157 25.73 3.47 12.03
C GLY A 157 24.31 3.55 12.60
N LEU A 158 23.38 2.72 12.12
CA LEU A 158 22.01 2.68 12.63
C LEU A 158 21.95 2.05 14.03
N ASN A 159 21.17 2.65 14.94
CA ASN A 159 21.02 2.12 16.31
C ASN A 159 20.26 0.78 16.36
N LYS A 160 19.28 0.59 15.47
CA LYS A 160 18.50 -0.64 15.32
C LYS A 160 18.38 -0.96 13.83
N THR A 161 18.67 -2.20 13.47
CA THR A 161 18.44 -2.73 12.13
C THR A 161 17.93 -4.15 12.28
N ASP A 162 16.83 -4.43 11.61
CA ASP A 162 16.12 -5.71 11.58
C ASP A 162 15.54 -5.91 10.18
N VAL A 163 14.92 -7.08 9.95
CA VAL A 163 14.31 -7.43 8.66
C VAL A 163 13.27 -6.39 8.21
N GLU A 164 12.60 -5.72 9.14
CA GLU A 164 11.56 -4.73 8.86
C GLU A 164 12.08 -3.31 8.61
N SER A 165 13.32 -3.00 9.00
CA SER A 165 13.90 -1.64 8.88
C SER A 165 15.02 -1.54 7.85
N VAL A 166 15.68 -2.66 7.50
CA VAL A 166 16.81 -2.71 6.56
C VAL A 166 16.46 -2.24 5.14
N TRP A 167 15.17 -2.26 4.77
CA TRP A 167 14.71 -1.71 3.48
C TRP A 167 15.09 -0.25 3.30
N SER A 168 15.21 0.53 4.38
CA SER A 168 15.54 1.95 4.30
C SER A 168 16.96 2.16 3.74
N VAL A 169 17.90 1.28 4.08
CA VAL A 169 19.26 1.29 3.52
C VAL A 169 19.24 0.96 2.03
N HIS A 170 18.44 -0.04 1.64
CA HIS A 170 18.23 -0.34 0.22
C HIS A 170 17.62 0.86 -0.53
N ASP A 171 16.60 1.53 0.02
CA ASP A 171 15.97 2.69 -0.62
C ASP A 171 16.99 3.82 -0.85
N THR A 172 17.78 4.15 0.16
CA THR A 172 18.86 5.15 0.09
C THR A 172 19.83 4.83 -1.05
N LEU A 173 20.46 3.65 -1.02
CA LEU A 173 21.44 3.22 -2.01
C LEU A 173 20.84 3.07 -3.41
N PHE A 174 19.59 2.61 -3.51
CA PHE A 174 18.88 2.51 -4.77
C PHE A 174 18.70 3.89 -5.40
N CYS A 175 18.16 4.87 -4.64
CA CYS A 175 17.97 6.23 -5.14
C CYS A 175 19.31 6.85 -5.58
N GLU A 176 20.37 6.67 -4.80
CA GLU A 176 21.72 7.13 -5.14
C GLU A 176 22.22 6.56 -6.47
N SER A 177 22.08 5.24 -6.66
CA SER A 177 22.49 4.57 -7.88
C SER A 177 21.74 5.08 -9.12
N ARG A 178 20.46 5.47 -8.97
CA ARG A 178 19.66 6.08 -10.06
C ARG A 178 20.10 7.49 -10.41
N HIS A 179 20.81 8.16 -9.51
CA HIS A 179 21.28 9.54 -9.67
C HIS A 179 22.80 9.64 -9.83
N ASN A 180 23.45 8.56 -10.26
CA ASN A 180 24.89 8.49 -10.50
C ASN A 180 25.75 8.89 -9.29
N LYS A 181 25.22 8.72 -8.07
CA LYS A 181 26.00 8.89 -6.84
C LYS A 181 26.85 7.64 -6.63
N SER A 182 28.10 7.83 -6.23
CA SER A 182 29.04 6.73 -6.02
C SER A 182 28.68 6.00 -4.73
N ALA A 183 28.45 4.70 -4.81
CA ALA A 183 28.18 3.88 -3.64
C ALA A 183 29.45 3.72 -2.77
N PRO A 184 29.33 3.63 -1.44
CA PRO A 184 30.46 3.29 -0.58
C PRO A 184 31.09 1.93 -0.91
N ASP A 185 32.38 1.75 -0.60
CA ASP A 185 33.15 0.53 -0.95
C ASP A 185 32.53 -0.79 -0.44
N TRP A 186 31.76 -0.74 0.65
CA TRP A 186 31.10 -1.93 1.22
C TRP A 186 29.87 -2.37 0.42
N VAL A 187 29.35 -1.53 -0.48
CA VAL A 187 28.15 -1.78 -1.29
C VAL A 187 28.54 -2.50 -2.58
N THR A 188 28.80 -3.80 -2.46
CA THR A 188 29.05 -4.66 -3.61
C THR A 188 27.75 -5.09 -4.30
N PRO A 189 27.80 -5.64 -5.52
CA PRO A 189 26.61 -6.21 -6.17
C PRO A 189 25.90 -7.29 -5.32
N GLU A 190 26.66 -8.10 -4.57
CA GLU A 190 26.11 -9.11 -3.66
C GLU A 190 25.36 -8.45 -2.48
N VAL A 191 25.94 -7.41 -1.88
CA VAL A 191 25.29 -6.65 -0.80
C VAL A 191 23.98 -6.03 -1.29
N MET A 192 23.99 -5.40 -2.47
CA MET A 192 22.77 -4.85 -3.07
C MET A 192 21.73 -5.91 -3.38
N GLN A 193 22.13 -7.12 -3.77
CA GLN A 193 21.22 -8.23 -4.00
C GLN A 193 20.56 -8.70 -2.69
N LYS A 194 21.31 -8.85 -1.61
CA LYS A 194 20.78 -9.23 -0.28
C LYS A 194 19.86 -8.14 0.29
N LEU A 195 20.25 -6.87 0.18
CA LEU A 195 19.40 -5.72 0.53
C LEU A 195 18.10 -5.72 -0.27
N ARG A 196 18.16 -6.01 -1.57
CA ARG A 196 16.96 -6.09 -2.43
C ARG A 196 16.04 -7.22 -1.98
N PHE A 197 16.58 -8.39 -1.68
CA PHE A 197 15.81 -9.53 -1.17
C PHE A 197 15.08 -9.15 0.13
N LEU A 198 15.80 -8.60 1.11
CA LEU A 198 15.21 -8.22 2.40
C LEU A 198 14.14 -7.13 2.24
N LYS A 199 14.38 -6.15 1.36
CA LYS A 199 13.37 -5.13 1.03
C LYS A 199 12.13 -5.74 0.38
N ASP A 200 12.27 -6.68 -0.56
CA ASP A 200 11.13 -7.38 -1.17
C ASP A 200 10.38 -8.23 -0.13
N PHE A 201 11.13 -8.86 0.78
CA PHE A 201 10.57 -9.59 1.91
C PHE A 201 9.78 -8.68 2.86
N GLY A 202 10.21 -7.43 3.08
CA GLY A 202 9.45 -6.45 3.87
C GLY A 202 8.00 -6.25 3.37
N PHE A 203 7.78 -6.21 2.05
CA PHE A 203 6.41 -6.17 1.49
C PHE A 203 5.61 -7.44 1.79
N LYS A 204 6.26 -8.60 1.79
CA LYS A 204 5.65 -9.87 2.22
C LYS A 204 5.31 -9.85 3.70
N VAL A 205 6.15 -9.27 4.56
CA VAL A 205 5.90 -9.15 5.99
C VAL A 205 4.63 -8.33 6.24
N PHE A 206 4.47 -7.18 5.58
CA PHE A 206 3.29 -6.32 5.77
C PHE A 206 1.96 -6.96 5.39
N PHE A 207 1.92 -7.84 4.39
CA PHE A 207 0.65 -8.25 3.77
C PHE A 207 0.48 -9.78 3.58
N GLY A 208 1.56 -10.56 3.65
CA GLY A 208 1.62 -11.91 3.08
C GLY A 208 1.95 -13.04 4.06
N VAL A 209 2.96 -12.86 4.92
CA VAL A 209 3.59 -13.98 5.66
C VAL A 209 2.64 -14.71 6.59
N HIS A 210 1.83 -13.99 7.38
CA HIS A 210 0.87 -14.59 8.31
C HIS A 210 -0.54 -14.04 8.05
N ASN A 211 -1.53 -14.94 7.98
CA ASN A 211 -2.94 -14.64 7.73
C ASN A 211 -3.17 -13.56 6.65
N PRO A 212 -2.67 -13.76 5.41
CA PRO A 212 -2.73 -12.75 4.35
C PRO A 212 -4.15 -12.32 3.99
N GLN A 213 -5.13 -13.22 4.15
CA GLN A 213 -6.55 -12.91 3.93
C GLN A 213 -7.06 -11.87 4.94
N GLU A 214 -6.74 -12.03 6.22
CA GLU A 214 -7.16 -11.10 7.27
C GLU A 214 -6.41 -9.76 7.14
N LYS A 215 -5.09 -9.81 6.89
CA LYS A 215 -4.31 -8.61 6.58
C LYS A 215 -4.88 -7.85 5.38
N SER A 216 -5.31 -8.56 4.34
CA SER A 216 -5.94 -7.94 3.17
C SER A 216 -7.20 -7.17 3.56
N ARG A 217 -8.11 -7.77 4.33
CA ARG A 217 -9.34 -7.10 4.80
C ARG A 217 -9.06 -5.80 5.56
N LEU A 218 -8.02 -5.79 6.39
CA LEU A 218 -7.63 -4.65 7.21
C LEU A 218 -6.76 -3.60 6.48
N GLN A 219 -6.19 -3.96 5.32
CA GLN A 219 -5.25 -3.13 4.55
C GLN A 219 -5.75 -2.91 3.11
N GLY A 220 -5.13 -3.57 2.12
CA GLY A 220 -5.41 -3.36 0.69
C GLY A 220 -6.85 -3.62 0.25
N GLY A 221 -7.59 -4.40 1.04
CA GLY A 221 -9.01 -4.71 0.87
C GLY A 221 -9.92 -3.50 0.94
N ILE A 222 -9.51 -2.45 1.65
CA ILE A 222 -10.23 -1.16 1.69
C ILE A 222 -10.24 -0.53 0.29
N LEU A 223 -9.07 -0.48 -0.34
CA LEU A 223 -8.92 0.06 -1.70
C LEU A 223 -9.59 -0.85 -2.73
N LEU A 224 -9.46 -2.17 -2.57
CA LEU A 224 -10.15 -3.13 -3.42
C LEU A 224 -11.67 -2.97 -3.35
N GLY A 225 -12.23 -2.76 -2.15
CA GLY A 225 -13.65 -2.50 -1.94
C GLY A 225 -14.14 -1.26 -2.68
N GLU A 226 -13.41 -0.15 -2.57
CA GLU A 226 -13.70 1.08 -3.31
C GLU A 226 -13.66 0.87 -4.84
N ILE A 227 -12.67 0.11 -5.33
CA ILE A 227 -12.56 -0.22 -6.77
C ILE A 227 -13.75 -1.07 -7.23
N VAL A 228 -14.08 -2.13 -6.48
CA VAL A 228 -15.20 -3.03 -6.79
C VAL A 228 -16.52 -2.26 -6.78
N GLN A 229 -16.73 -1.40 -5.78
CA GLN A 229 -17.92 -0.56 -5.70
C GLN A 229 -18.04 0.39 -6.89
N ASN A 230 -16.94 1.08 -7.24
CA ASN A 230 -16.94 2.01 -8.38
C ASN A 230 -17.18 1.29 -9.71
N ILE A 231 -16.48 0.18 -9.97
CA ILE A 231 -16.67 -0.61 -11.20
C ILE A 231 -18.11 -1.13 -11.28
N SER A 232 -18.65 -1.68 -10.19
CA SER A 232 -20.03 -2.19 -10.14
C SER A 232 -21.06 -1.09 -10.42
N LYS A 233 -20.84 0.11 -9.86
CA LYS A 233 -21.67 1.28 -10.13
C LYS A 233 -21.58 1.72 -11.60
N MET A 234 -20.39 1.69 -12.19
CA MET A 234 -20.16 2.08 -13.59
C MET A 234 -20.74 1.08 -14.60
N ALA A 235 -20.91 -0.18 -14.20
CA ALA A 235 -21.52 -1.20 -15.05
C ALA A 235 -23.03 -1.01 -15.24
N VAL A 236 -23.69 -0.29 -14.33
CA VAL A 236 -25.11 0.06 -14.44
C VAL A 236 -25.25 1.29 -15.33
N PRO A 237 -26.00 1.23 -16.45
CA PRO A 237 -26.18 2.37 -17.34
C PRO A 237 -26.85 3.56 -16.61
N ASP A 238 -26.13 4.66 -16.49
CA ASP A 238 -26.66 5.95 -16.00
C ASP A 238 -26.30 7.06 -16.99
N PRO A 239 -27.27 7.61 -17.75
CA PRO A 239 -27.02 8.70 -18.71
C PRO A 239 -26.43 9.97 -18.09
N LYS A 240 -26.56 10.16 -16.76
CA LYS A 240 -25.99 11.31 -16.05
C LYS A 240 -24.54 11.08 -15.67
N ASN A 241 -24.09 9.84 -15.63
CA ASN A 241 -22.73 9.49 -15.26
C ASN A 241 -21.83 9.51 -16.49
N LYS A 242 -20.95 10.51 -16.57
CA LYS A 242 -19.99 10.67 -17.66
C LYS A 242 -18.58 10.22 -17.28
N LEU A 243 -18.36 9.75 -16.05
CA LEU A 243 -17.04 9.35 -15.58
C LEU A 243 -16.53 8.16 -16.39
N LYS A 244 -15.32 8.26 -16.92
CA LYS A 244 -14.66 7.23 -17.72
C LYS A 244 -13.36 6.74 -17.09
N LEU A 245 -12.66 7.63 -16.39
CA LEU A 245 -11.35 7.36 -15.82
C LEU A 245 -11.24 7.83 -14.36
N MET A 246 -10.82 6.92 -13.49
CA MET A 246 -10.33 7.25 -12.15
C MET A 246 -8.83 6.99 -12.05
N MET A 247 -8.05 8.01 -11.71
CA MET A 247 -6.61 7.93 -11.49
C MET A 247 -6.30 8.08 -10.00
N LEU A 248 -5.53 7.13 -9.47
CA LEU A 248 -5.11 7.07 -8.08
C LEU A 248 -3.58 7.12 -8.03
N SER A 249 -3.03 8.24 -7.57
CA SER A 249 -1.58 8.46 -7.43
C SER A 249 -1.13 8.16 -6.00
N ALA A 250 -0.23 7.19 -5.84
CA ALA A 250 0.10 6.65 -4.53
C ALA A 250 1.53 6.05 -4.47
N HIS A 251 1.71 5.02 -3.64
CA HIS A 251 3.00 4.46 -3.29
C HIS A 251 3.17 3.02 -3.80
N ASP A 252 4.39 2.51 -3.73
CA ASP A 252 4.68 1.09 -3.94
C ASP A 252 3.93 0.21 -2.95
N THR A 253 3.86 0.62 -1.68
CA THR A 253 3.07 -0.08 -0.66
C THR A 253 1.59 -0.15 -1.01
N THR A 254 1.04 0.89 -1.65
CA THR A 254 -0.35 0.92 -2.11
C THR A 254 -0.61 -0.09 -3.23
N VAL A 255 0.26 -0.11 -4.23
CA VAL A 255 0.18 -1.09 -5.33
C VAL A 255 0.35 -2.52 -4.80
N ALA A 256 1.31 -2.74 -3.91
CA ALA A 256 1.56 -4.04 -3.30
C ALA A 256 0.36 -4.50 -2.44
N ALA A 257 -0.19 -3.64 -1.59
CA ALA A 257 -1.36 -3.96 -0.75
C ALA A 257 -2.56 -4.37 -1.61
N LEU A 258 -2.87 -3.62 -2.67
CA LEU A 258 -3.95 -3.95 -3.60
C LEU A 258 -3.70 -5.30 -4.30
N GLN A 259 -2.49 -5.51 -4.83
CA GLN A 259 -2.15 -6.76 -5.51
C GLN A 259 -2.16 -7.97 -4.57
N TRP A 260 -1.82 -7.80 -3.29
CA TRP A 260 -1.98 -8.84 -2.28
C TRP A 260 -3.45 -9.18 -2.04
N SER A 261 -4.32 -8.17 -1.90
CA SER A 261 -5.76 -8.38 -1.69
C SER A 261 -6.46 -9.04 -2.88
N LEU A 262 -5.92 -8.85 -4.09
CA LEU A 262 -6.32 -9.55 -5.32
C LEU A 262 -5.68 -10.94 -5.48
N ASN A 263 -4.71 -11.30 -4.63
CA ASN A 263 -3.88 -12.50 -4.76
C ASN A 263 -3.11 -12.59 -6.10
N VAL A 264 -2.55 -11.47 -6.56
CA VAL A 264 -1.79 -11.34 -7.82
C VAL A 264 -0.42 -10.65 -7.66
N TYR A 265 0.02 -10.43 -6.43
CA TYR A 265 1.33 -9.82 -6.16
C TYR A 265 2.48 -10.74 -6.59
N ASN A 266 3.44 -10.20 -7.32
CA ASN A 266 4.53 -10.99 -7.91
C ASN A 266 5.76 -11.13 -7.00
N GLY A 267 5.68 -10.69 -5.74
CA GLY A 267 6.76 -10.77 -4.77
C GLY A 267 7.83 -9.68 -4.90
N LYS A 268 7.69 -8.73 -5.81
CA LYS A 268 8.69 -7.66 -6.05
C LYS A 268 8.10 -6.29 -5.80
N GLN A 269 8.90 -5.41 -5.18
CA GLN A 269 8.55 -4.00 -5.00
C GLN A 269 8.09 -3.39 -6.32
N PRO A 270 6.91 -2.75 -6.36
CA PRO A 270 6.44 -2.03 -7.53
C PRO A 270 7.45 -0.98 -8.01
N PRO A 271 7.94 -1.02 -9.26
CA PRO A 271 8.87 -0.01 -9.78
C PRO A 271 8.28 1.41 -9.81
N TYR A 272 9.12 2.44 -9.93
CA TYR A 272 8.66 3.81 -10.14
C TYR A 272 7.76 3.91 -11.38
N ALA A 273 6.71 4.74 -11.28
CA ALA A 273 5.68 4.90 -12.31
C ALA A 273 5.01 3.58 -12.77
N SER A 274 5.12 2.49 -12.00
CA SER A 274 4.35 1.29 -12.27
C SER A 274 2.86 1.53 -12.02
N CYS A 275 2.00 0.90 -12.82
CA CYS A 275 0.56 1.11 -12.76
C CYS A 275 -0.20 -0.21 -12.81
N HIS A 276 -1.11 -0.39 -11.86
CA HIS A 276 -2.16 -1.40 -11.90
C HIS A 276 -3.41 -0.80 -12.55
N ILE A 277 -3.90 -1.45 -13.60
CA ILE A 277 -4.98 -0.96 -14.45
C ILE A 277 -6.16 -1.93 -14.30
N PHE A 278 -7.36 -1.38 -14.14
CA PHE A 278 -8.63 -2.11 -14.26
C PHE A 278 -9.39 -1.48 -15.41
N GLU A 279 -9.94 -2.31 -16.27
CA GLU A 279 -10.77 -1.91 -17.40
C GLU A 279 -12.10 -2.65 -17.32
N LEU A 280 -13.19 -1.89 -17.35
CA LEU A 280 -14.55 -2.43 -17.38
C LEU A 280 -15.02 -2.43 -18.83
N TYR A 281 -15.32 -3.61 -19.36
CA TYR A 281 -15.84 -3.82 -20.70
C TYR A 281 -17.32 -4.14 -20.63
N LYS A 282 -18.05 -3.70 -21.66
CA LYS A 282 -19.39 -4.19 -21.96
C LYS A 282 -19.27 -5.19 -23.11
N ASP A 283 -19.66 -6.42 -22.84
CA ASP A 283 -19.61 -7.52 -23.79
C ASP A 283 -20.79 -7.43 -24.79
N GLU A 284 -20.69 -8.14 -25.92
CA GLU A 284 -21.69 -8.10 -26.99
C GLU A 284 -23.09 -8.55 -26.54
N ASN A 285 -23.15 -9.50 -25.62
CA ASN A 285 -24.39 -9.99 -24.99
C ASN A 285 -24.97 -9.00 -23.97
N GLY A 286 -24.31 -7.86 -23.73
CA GLY A 286 -24.70 -6.85 -22.75
C GLY A 286 -24.18 -7.08 -21.33
N SER A 287 -23.46 -8.17 -21.04
CA SER A 287 -22.79 -8.38 -19.76
C SER A 287 -21.60 -7.45 -19.57
N ALA A 288 -21.07 -7.40 -18.35
CA ALA A 288 -19.89 -6.62 -18.02
C ALA A 288 -18.76 -7.53 -17.56
N SER A 289 -17.54 -7.20 -17.98
CA SER A 289 -16.33 -7.95 -17.64
C SER A 289 -15.21 -7.01 -17.19
N VAL A 290 -14.39 -7.46 -16.26
CA VAL A 290 -13.22 -6.73 -15.73
C VAL A 290 -11.95 -7.38 -16.25
N LEU A 291 -11.09 -6.56 -16.86
CA LEU A 291 -9.73 -6.94 -17.22
C LEU A 291 -8.74 -6.16 -16.34
N MET A 292 -7.66 -6.82 -15.96
CA MET A 292 -6.59 -6.19 -15.19
C MET A 292 -5.26 -6.27 -15.93
N PHE A 293 -4.46 -5.23 -15.77
CA PHE A 293 -3.10 -5.18 -16.31
C PHE A 293 -2.15 -4.59 -15.27
N TYR A 294 -0.89 -5.00 -15.33
CA TYR A 294 0.18 -4.41 -14.55
C TYR A 294 1.28 -3.92 -15.47
N ARG A 295 1.43 -2.61 -15.58
CA ARG A 295 2.52 -1.97 -16.32
C ARG A 295 3.66 -1.66 -15.37
N ASN A 296 4.66 -2.52 -15.32
CA ASN A 296 5.86 -2.37 -14.50
C ASN A 296 7.16 -2.34 -15.31
N ASP A 297 7.05 -2.34 -16.63
CA ASP A 297 8.14 -2.14 -17.59
C ASP A 297 7.62 -1.18 -18.67
N SER A 298 8.42 -0.17 -19.02
CA SER A 298 8.04 0.84 -20.00
C SER A 298 8.36 0.44 -21.45
N SER A 299 9.16 -0.62 -21.64
CA SER A 299 9.62 -1.11 -22.95
C SER A 299 8.66 -2.10 -23.61
N VAL A 300 7.64 -2.55 -22.89
CA VAL A 300 6.66 -3.55 -23.35
C VAL A 300 5.24 -3.10 -23.02
N GLU A 301 4.26 -3.76 -23.64
CA GLU A 301 2.86 -3.60 -23.28
C GLU A 301 2.57 -4.05 -21.84
N PRO A 302 1.56 -3.48 -21.16
CA PRO A 302 1.17 -3.90 -19.81
C PRO A 302 0.90 -5.41 -19.75
N TYR A 303 1.46 -6.07 -18.74
CA TYR A 303 1.25 -7.50 -18.55
C TYR A 303 -0.20 -7.77 -18.15
N PRO A 304 -0.92 -8.68 -18.82
CA PRO A 304 -2.25 -9.07 -18.40
C PRO A 304 -2.18 -9.75 -17.02
N VAL A 305 -3.12 -9.41 -16.15
CA VAL A 305 -3.21 -9.96 -14.78
C VAL A 305 -4.52 -10.73 -14.66
N GLN A 306 -4.42 -12.04 -14.47
CA GLN A 306 -5.57 -12.90 -14.26
C GLN A 306 -5.91 -12.96 -12.76
N LEU A 307 -7.16 -12.68 -12.40
CA LEU A 307 -7.64 -12.94 -11.05
C LEU A 307 -7.71 -14.46 -10.82
N PRO A 308 -7.08 -15.02 -9.77
CA PRO A 308 -7.13 -16.45 -9.52
C PRO A 308 -8.58 -16.95 -9.39
N GLY A 309 -8.90 -18.03 -10.11
CA GLY A 309 -10.26 -18.57 -10.16
C GLY A 309 -11.21 -17.84 -11.12
N CYS A 310 -10.71 -16.92 -11.95
CA CYS A 310 -11.48 -16.25 -13.02
C CYS A 310 -10.76 -16.32 -14.37
N SER A 311 -11.46 -16.01 -15.47
CA SER A 311 -10.86 -15.78 -16.78
C SER A 311 -10.13 -14.43 -16.86
N LEU A 312 -9.32 -14.23 -17.91
CA LEU A 312 -8.69 -12.91 -18.18
C LEU A 312 -9.75 -11.81 -18.38
N HIS A 313 -10.79 -12.10 -19.16
CA HIS A 313 -12.03 -11.33 -19.19
C HIS A 313 -12.90 -11.85 -18.05
N CYS A 314 -12.73 -11.32 -16.84
CA CYS A 314 -13.42 -11.84 -15.66
C CYS A 314 -14.85 -11.27 -15.61
N PRO A 315 -15.91 -12.09 -15.67
CA PRO A 315 -17.27 -11.58 -15.54
C PRO A 315 -17.42 -10.77 -14.26
N LEU A 316 -18.10 -9.62 -14.32
CA LEU A 316 -18.18 -8.69 -13.19
C LEU A 316 -18.74 -9.35 -11.92
N GLU A 317 -19.75 -10.22 -12.07
CA GLU A 317 -20.34 -10.97 -10.94
C GLU A 317 -19.30 -11.89 -10.27
N ASP A 318 -18.48 -12.57 -11.07
CA ASP A 318 -17.40 -13.42 -10.57
C ASP A 318 -16.31 -12.57 -9.93
N PHE A 319 -15.94 -11.43 -10.52
CA PHE A 319 -14.96 -10.50 -9.96
C PHE A 319 -15.39 -10.03 -8.56
N VAL A 320 -16.65 -9.60 -8.41
CA VAL A 320 -17.22 -9.18 -7.12
C VAL A 320 -17.21 -10.35 -6.12
N ARG A 321 -17.65 -11.55 -6.54
CA ARG A 321 -17.72 -12.72 -5.65
C ARG A 321 -16.33 -13.16 -5.18
N ILE A 322 -15.35 -13.24 -6.09
CA ILE A 322 -14.00 -13.73 -5.80
C ILE A 322 -13.24 -12.74 -4.90
N THR A 323 -13.43 -11.44 -5.09
CA THR A 323 -12.75 -10.40 -4.30
C THR A 323 -13.39 -10.16 -2.93
N LYS A 324 -14.66 -10.52 -2.75
CA LYS A 324 -15.43 -10.28 -1.51
C LYS A 324 -14.70 -10.73 -0.22
N PRO A 325 -14.08 -11.91 -0.12
CA PRO A 325 -13.40 -12.33 1.11
C PRO A 325 -12.27 -11.38 1.55
N SER A 326 -11.66 -10.66 0.60
CA SER A 326 -10.56 -9.72 0.86
C SER A 326 -11.04 -8.32 1.24
N ILE A 327 -12.33 -8.03 1.15
CA ILE A 327 -12.91 -6.71 1.41
C ILE A 327 -13.57 -6.72 2.78
N SER A 328 -13.16 -5.79 3.64
CA SER A 328 -13.79 -5.60 4.95
C SER A 328 -15.18 -4.97 4.80
N GLU A 329 -16.16 -5.47 5.57
CA GLU A 329 -17.51 -4.88 5.61
C GLU A 329 -17.56 -3.72 6.63
N ASP A 330 -16.85 -3.87 7.74
CA ASP A 330 -16.70 -2.87 8.79
C ASP A 330 -15.30 -3.01 9.41
N ARG A 331 -14.37 -2.20 8.91
CA ARG A 331 -12.97 -2.29 9.32
C ARG A 331 -12.79 -1.93 10.79
N ASP A 332 -13.54 -0.94 11.28
CA ASP A 332 -13.40 -0.46 12.66
C ASP A 332 -13.81 -1.56 13.64
N LYS A 333 -14.83 -2.34 13.29
CA LYS A 333 -15.22 -3.55 14.04
C LYS A 333 -14.18 -4.67 13.89
N GLU A 334 -13.71 -4.95 12.68
CA GLU A 334 -12.70 -6.00 12.43
C GLU A 334 -11.33 -5.68 13.07
N CYS A 335 -11.05 -4.40 13.34
CA CYS A 335 -9.84 -3.96 14.04
C CYS A 335 -9.86 -4.18 15.57
N GLN A 336 -11.01 -4.52 16.15
CA GLN A 336 -11.13 -4.77 17.59
C GLN A 336 -10.45 -6.08 17.97
N LEU A 337 -9.74 -6.09 19.11
CA LEU A 337 -9.14 -7.30 19.64
C LEU A 337 -10.18 -8.21 20.30
N PRO A 338 -10.05 -9.54 20.21
CA PRO A 338 -10.88 -10.48 20.97
C PRO A 338 -10.83 -10.19 22.48
N SER A 339 -11.96 -10.35 23.19
CA SER A 339 -12.12 -9.92 24.60
C SER A 339 -11.33 -10.75 25.64
N GLU A 340 -10.56 -11.77 25.24
CA GLU A 340 -10.02 -12.80 26.14
C GLU A 340 -9.14 -12.25 27.28
N ARG A 341 -8.50 -11.09 27.10
CA ARG A 341 -7.70 -10.46 28.17
C ARG A 341 -8.53 -9.80 29.28
N ARG A 342 -9.73 -9.28 28.98
CA ARG A 342 -10.61 -8.71 30.01
C ARG A 342 -11.25 -9.79 30.86
N ASP A 343 -11.64 -10.90 30.24
CA ASP A 343 -12.36 -11.96 30.94
C ASP A 343 -11.46 -12.69 31.94
N THR A 344 -10.19 -12.91 31.61
CA THR A 344 -9.24 -13.60 32.51
C THR A 344 -8.94 -12.78 33.78
N GLU A 345 -8.68 -11.47 33.65
CA GLU A 345 -8.44 -10.60 34.82
C GLU A 345 -9.69 -10.42 35.68
N VAL A 346 -10.87 -10.30 35.07
CA VAL A 346 -12.15 -10.20 35.79
C VAL A 346 -12.47 -11.51 36.51
N ILE A 347 -12.25 -12.68 35.88
CA ILE A 347 -12.47 -14.00 36.50
C ILE A 347 -11.53 -14.19 37.68
N ILE A 348 -10.23 -13.87 37.55
CA ILE A 348 -9.27 -13.95 38.65
C ILE A 348 -9.66 -13.01 39.80
N SER A 349 -10.07 -11.78 39.48
CA SER A 349 -10.49 -10.80 40.49
C SER A 349 -11.75 -11.24 41.24
N LEU A 350 -12.74 -11.79 40.53
CA LEU A 350 -13.96 -12.34 41.13
C LEU A 350 -13.67 -13.58 41.99
N ALA A 351 -12.79 -14.47 41.53
CA ALA A 351 -12.39 -15.66 42.27
C ALA A 351 -11.67 -15.30 43.58
N LEU A 352 -10.71 -14.37 43.53
CA LEU A 352 -10.01 -13.87 44.72
C LEU A 352 -10.96 -13.19 45.72
N SER A 353 -11.89 -12.36 45.22
CA SER A 353 -12.90 -11.70 46.06
C SER A 353 -13.83 -12.72 46.73
N GLY A 354 -14.23 -13.76 46.00
CA GLY A 354 -15.05 -14.86 46.54
C GLY A 354 -14.32 -15.66 47.62
N CYS A 355 -13.04 -16.00 47.40
CA CYS A 355 -12.23 -16.70 48.40
C CYS A 355 -12.04 -15.88 49.69
N LEU A 356 -11.79 -14.57 49.57
CA LEU A 356 -11.69 -13.65 50.71
C LEU A 356 -13.00 -13.59 51.52
N LEU A 357 -14.15 -13.54 50.83
CA LEU A 357 -15.46 -13.53 51.47
C LEU A 357 -15.72 -14.84 52.24
N LEU A 358 -15.38 -15.99 51.65
CA LEU A 358 -15.53 -17.29 52.29
C LEU A 358 -14.63 -17.44 53.52
N LEU A 359 -13.40 -16.95 53.46
CA LEU A 359 -12.48 -16.91 54.61
C LEU A 359 -13.04 -16.05 55.75
N LEU A 360 -13.60 -14.87 55.43
CA LEU A 360 -14.27 -13.99 56.38
C LEU A 360 -15.47 -14.67 57.05
N ILE A 361 -16.31 -15.36 56.27
CA ILE A 361 -17.45 -16.11 56.79
C ILE A 361 -16.97 -17.24 57.70
N ALA A 362 -15.94 -17.99 57.31
CA ALA A 362 -15.37 -19.06 58.13
C ALA A 362 -14.79 -18.54 59.46
N LEU A 363 -14.07 -17.41 59.43
CA LEU A 363 -13.54 -16.75 60.63
C LEU A 363 -14.67 -16.28 61.55
N LEU A 364 -15.72 -15.67 61.00
CA LEU A 364 -16.90 -15.25 61.77
C LEU A 364 -17.61 -16.46 62.40
N LEU A 365 -17.81 -17.53 61.66
CA LEU A 365 -18.39 -18.78 62.18
C LEU A 365 -17.52 -19.39 63.29
N ALA A 366 -16.19 -19.42 63.12
CA ALA A 366 -15.27 -19.89 64.15
C ALA A 366 -15.33 -19.04 65.42
N LEU A 367 -15.43 -17.71 65.30
CA LEU A 367 -15.61 -16.81 66.44
C LEU A 367 -16.97 -17.00 67.13
N PHE A 368 -18.03 -17.25 66.36
CA PHE A 368 -19.36 -17.54 66.90
C PHE A 368 -19.43 -18.89 67.63
N VAL A 369 -18.78 -19.92 67.11
CA VAL A 369 -18.68 -21.24 67.75
C VAL A 369 -17.79 -21.17 68.99
N GLY A 370 -16.66 -20.46 68.93
CA GLY A 370 -15.77 -20.25 70.07
C GLY A 370 -16.41 -19.49 71.23
N ARG A 371 -17.31 -18.53 70.96
CA ARG A 371 -18.08 -17.80 71.98
C ARG A 371 -19.21 -18.61 72.64
N LYS A 372 -19.68 -19.69 72.02
CA LYS A 372 -20.70 -20.59 72.61
C LYS A 372 -20.10 -21.69 73.50
N SER A 373 -18.78 -21.81 73.54
CA SER A 373 -18.07 -22.87 74.26
C SER A 373 -17.33 -22.36 75.50
N GLN A 374 -17.68 -21.17 76.00
CA GLN A 374 -17.23 -20.58 77.26
C GLN A 374 -18.38 -20.44 78.25
#